data_AF-A0AAV8GDP3-F1
#
_entry.id   AF-A0AAV8GDP3-F1
#
_cell.length_a   1.000
_cell.length_b   1.000
_cell.length_c   1.000
_cell.angle_alpha   90.00
_cell.angle_beta   90.00
_cell.angle_gamma   90.00
#
_symmetry.space_group_name_H-M   'P 1'
#
loop_
_entity.id
_entity.type
_entity.pdbx_description
1 polymer ?
#
loop_
_entity_poly.entity_id
_entity_poly.type
_entity_poly.pdbx_seq_one_letter_code
_entity_poly.pdbx_strand_id
1 'polypeptide(L)'
;MDPKSDILNDFLEESVLLDESRYQEGFKDGYKDGLVSGKEEGREVGLNAGFQVGEELGFYQGCIDVWNSAMQIDPDAFTSRVRKNIAQLKTLIDGFPLLEPENENVQEMMDNIRLKFRVVCANLRIRLEYEGQPSSLNKDSEDM
;
A
#
# COMPACT_ATOMS: atom_id res chain seq x y z
N MET A 1 46.39 51.24 13.78
CA MET A 1 45.29 50.35 13.35
C MET A 1 44.60 51.06 12.21
N ASP A 2 44.51 50.41 11.05
CA ASP A 2 43.94 51.02 9.84
C ASP A 2 42.41 50.97 9.91
N PRO A 3 41.71 52.12 9.91
CA PRO A 3 40.25 52.15 10.07
C PRO A 3 39.50 51.37 8.98
N LYS A 4 40.15 51.14 7.82
CA LYS A 4 39.58 50.39 6.69
C LYS A 4 39.57 48.88 6.91
N SER A 5 40.46 48.32 7.72
CA SER A 5 40.46 46.88 8.01
C SER A 5 39.32 46.51 8.94
N ASP A 6 39.00 47.38 9.90
CA ASP A 6 37.95 47.13 10.89
C ASP A 6 36.56 47.18 10.25
N ILE A 7 36.32 48.13 9.32
CA ILE A 7 35.07 48.24 8.57
C ILE A 7 34.82 47.01 7.67
N LEU A 8 35.89 46.47 7.05
CA LEU A 8 35.77 45.30 6.19
C LEU A 8 35.44 44.03 7.01
N ASN A 9 36.06 43.89 8.19
CA ASN A 9 35.79 42.77 9.08
C ASN A 9 34.35 42.80 9.62
N ASP A 10 33.86 43.96 10.06
CA ASP A 10 32.47 44.12 10.55
C ASP A 10 31.44 43.74 9.46
N PHE A 11 31.66 44.16 8.21
CA PHE A 11 30.77 43.83 7.09
C PHE A 11 30.76 42.32 6.77
N LEU A 12 31.92 41.65 6.85
CA LEU A 12 32.02 40.21 6.63
C LEU A 12 31.37 39.42 7.77
N GLU A 13 31.51 39.86 9.01
CA GLU A 13 30.82 39.25 10.16
C GLU A 13 29.31 39.38 10.04
N GLU A 14 28.80 40.55 9.66
CA GLU A 14 27.36 40.76 9.42
C GLU A 14 26.83 39.85 8.29
N SER A 15 27.60 39.68 7.21
CA SER A 15 27.24 38.77 6.12
C SER A 15 27.18 37.30 6.57
N VAL A 16 28.12 36.86 7.40
CA VAL A 16 28.15 35.48 7.92
C VAL A 16 26.98 35.23 8.86
N LEU A 17 26.69 36.18 9.76
CA LEU A 17 25.54 36.10 10.68
C LEU A 17 24.21 36.07 9.92
N LEU A 18 24.10 36.85 8.84
CA LEU A 18 22.93 36.81 7.97
C LEU A 18 22.77 35.43 7.33
N ASP A 19 23.83 34.86 6.76
CA ASP A 19 23.78 33.55 6.08
C ASP A 19 23.42 32.42 7.07
N GLU A 20 24.04 32.41 8.26
CA GLU A 20 23.69 31.49 9.34
C GLU A 20 22.21 31.63 9.74
N SER A 21 21.72 32.86 9.88
CA SER A 21 20.31 33.10 10.24
C SER A 21 19.34 32.58 9.18
N ARG A 22 19.67 32.77 7.89
CA ARG A 22 18.84 32.32 6.76
C ARG A 22 18.89 30.81 6.59
N TYR A 23 20.05 30.20 6.81
CA TYR A 23 20.18 28.75 6.84
C TYR A 23 19.30 28.14 7.94
N GLN A 24 19.36 28.70 9.15
CA GLN A 24 18.54 28.24 10.28
C GLN A 24 17.04 28.46 10.06
N GLU A 25 16.66 29.58 9.44
CA GLU A 25 15.27 29.86 9.06
C GLU A 25 14.78 28.87 8.01
N GLY A 26 15.53 28.70 6.91
CA GLY A 26 15.20 27.74 5.85
C GLY A 26 15.12 26.30 6.35
N PHE A 27 16.01 25.89 7.26
CA PHE A 27 15.92 24.56 7.89
C PHE A 27 14.66 24.42 8.73
N LYS A 28 14.32 25.42 9.56
CA LYS A 28 13.11 25.37 10.40
C LYS A 28 11.84 25.36 9.57
N ASP A 29 11.80 26.14 8.50
CA ASP A 29 10.65 26.19 7.60
C ASP A 29 10.51 24.88 6.82
N GLY A 30 11.60 24.40 6.21
CA GLY A 30 11.59 23.10 5.52
C GLY A 30 11.24 21.92 6.44
N TYR A 31 11.68 21.93 7.70
CA TYR A 31 11.34 20.90 8.67
C TYR A 31 9.84 20.93 9.03
N LYS A 32 9.28 22.13 9.26
CA LYS A 32 7.84 22.28 9.55
C LYS A 32 6.99 21.85 8.36
N ASP A 33 7.34 22.30 7.17
CA ASP A 33 6.62 21.96 5.94
C ASP A 33 6.70 20.46 5.66
N GLY A 34 7.89 19.86 5.77
CA GLY A 34 8.09 18.43 5.59
C GLY A 34 7.32 17.57 6.62
N LEU A 35 7.15 18.05 7.85
CA LEU A 35 6.36 17.35 8.86
C LEU A 35 4.86 17.36 8.50
N VAL A 36 4.36 18.47 7.97
CA VAL A 36 2.96 18.60 7.55
C VAL A 36 2.70 17.79 6.29
N SER A 37 3.54 17.93 5.26
CA SER A 37 3.38 17.22 3.99
C SER A 37 3.56 15.73 4.17
N GLY A 38 4.60 15.28 4.89
CA GLY A 38 4.86 13.86 5.12
C GLY A 38 3.73 13.16 5.86
N LYS A 39 3.05 13.86 6.79
CA LYS A 39 1.87 13.31 7.47
C LYS A 39 0.70 13.11 6.50
N GLU A 40 0.45 14.08 5.64
CA GLU A 40 -0.67 14.02 4.69
C GLU A 40 -0.41 12.99 3.59
N GLU A 41 0.79 12.97 3.03
CA GLU A 41 1.23 11.98 2.04
C GLU A 41 1.15 10.56 2.61
N GLY A 42 1.67 10.35 3.84
CA GLY A 42 1.60 9.05 4.50
C GLY A 42 0.16 8.58 4.73
N ARG A 43 -0.75 9.51 5.07
CA ARG A 43 -2.18 9.23 5.24
C ARG A 43 -2.83 8.82 3.92
N GLU A 44 -2.57 9.55 2.84
CA GLU A 44 -3.13 9.28 1.53
C GLU A 44 -2.63 7.94 0.97
N VAL A 45 -1.32 7.71 1.01
CA VAL A 45 -0.72 6.45 0.56
C VAL A 45 -1.25 5.27 1.36
N GLY A 46 -1.30 5.39 2.70
CA GLY A 46 -1.81 4.33 3.57
C GLY A 46 -3.29 4.02 3.30
N LEU A 47 -4.12 5.05 3.06
CA LEU A 47 -5.53 4.86 2.74
C LEU A 47 -5.72 4.14 1.40
N ASN A 48 -5.00 4.59 0.37
CA ASN A 48 -5.09 3.99 -0.98
C ASN A 48 -4.60 2.54 -0.97
N ALA A 49 -3.46 2.26 -0.33
CA ALA A 49 -2.93 0.91 -0.22
C ALA A 49 -3.87 -0.01 0.59
N GLY A 50 -4.38 0.48 1.73
CA GLY A 50 -5.32 -0.27 2.57
C GLY A 50 -6.63 -0.57 1.84
N PHE A 51 -7.15 0.40 1.06
CA PHE A 51 -8.35 0.20 0.25
C PHE A 51 -8.14 -0.89 -0.81
N GLN A 52 -7.03 -0.86 -1.56
CA GLN A 52 -6.73 -1.87 -2.58
C GLN A 52 -6.66 -3.29 -2.00
N VAL A 53 -5.99 -3.45 -0.85
CA VAL A 53 -5.88 -4.75 -0.17
C VAL A 53 -7.25 -5.20 0.35
N GLY A 54 -8.00 -4.29 0.98
CA GLY A 54 -9.33 -4.58 1.51
C GLY A 54 -10.35 -4.93 0.43
N GLU A 55 -10.30 -4.25 -0.71
CA GLU A 55 -11.15 -4.52 -1.87
C GLU A 55 -10.90 -5.92 -2.43
N GLU A 56 -9.63 -6.29 -2.62
CA GLU A 56 -9.25 -7.61 -3.12
C GLU A 56 -9.66 -8.74 -2.14
N LEU A 57 -9.40 -8.57 -0.84
CA LEU A 57 -9.82 -9.55 0.17
C LEU A 57 -11.34 -9.66 0.27
N GLY A 58 -12.04 -8.52 0.21
CA GLY A 58 -13.50 -8.46 0.21
C GLY A 58 -14.11 -9.17 -0.99
N PHE A 59 -13.50 -9.03 -2.18
CA PHE A 59 -13.91 -9.75 -3.38
C PHE A 59 -13.81 -11.28 -3.19
N TYR A 60 -12.66 -11.78 -2.71
CA TYR A 60 -12.50 -13.22 -2.46
C TYR A 60 -13.46 -13.73 -1.39
N GLN A 61 -13.65 -12.96 -0.32
CA GLN A 61 -14.59 -13.29 0.75
C GLN A 61 -16.03 -13.38 0.22
N GLY A 62 -16.47 -12.43 -0.59
CA GLY A 62 -17.79 -12.47 -1.22
C GLY A 62 -18.01 -13.69 -2.11
N CYS A 63 -16.98 -14.10 -2.85
CA CYS A 63 -17.04 -15.34 -3.65
C CYS A 63 -17.22 -16.58 -2.79
N ILE A 64 -16.49 -16.67 -1.67
CA ILE A 64 -16.61 -17.75 -0.71
C ILE A 64 -18.03 -17.79 -0.13
N ASP A 65 -18.60 -16.65 0.21
CA ASP A 65 -19.95 -16.57 0.78
C ASP A 65 -21.03 -17.01 -0.21
N VAL A 66 -20.88 -16.67 -1.49
CA VAL A 66 -21.76 -17.16 -2.57
C VAL A 66 -21.62 -18.68 -2.73
N TRP A 67 -20.40 -19.21 -2.78
CA TRP A 67 -20.19 -20.65 -2.90
C TRP A 67 -20.72 -21.40 -1.66
N ASN A 68 -20.53 -20.85 -0.46
CA ASN A 68 -21.09 -21.42 0.77
C ASN A 68 -22.62 -21.42 0.75
N SER A 69 -23.25 -20.36 0.26
CA SER A 69 -24.70 -20.29 0.11
C SER A 69 -25.22 -21.32 -0.90
N ALA A 70 -24.51 -21.53 -2.01
CA ALA A 70 -24.85 -22.58 -2.98
C ALA A 70 -24.82 -23.99 -2.35
N MET A 71 -23.85 -24.27 -1.47
CA MET A 71 -23.77 -25.55 -0.74
C MET A 71 -24.90 -25.75 0.28
N GLN A 72 -25.49 -24.67 0.80
CA GLN A 72 -26.64 -24.77 1.70
C GLN A 72 -27.92 -25.13 0.94
N ILE A 73 -28.05 -24.65 -0.29
CA ILE A 73 -29.20 -24.93 -1.17
C ILE A 73 -29.08 -26.34 -1.75
N ASP A 74 -27.89 -26.71 -2.24
CA ASP A 74 -27.58 -28.02 -2.80
C ASP A 74 -26.29 -28.56 -2.17
N PRO A 75 -26.40 -29.51 -1.21
CA PRO A 75 -25.26 -30.14 -0.57
C PRO A 75 -24.30 -30.85 -1.54
N ASP A 76 -24.73 -31.19 -2.75
CA ASP A 76 -23.92 -31.87 -3.76
C ASP A 76 -23.47 -30.93 -4.90
N ALA A 77 -23.70 -29.62 -4.78
CA ALA A 77 -23.30 -28.61 -5.77
C ALA A 77 -21.81 -28.66 -6.13
N PHE A 78 -20.96 -29.07 -5.19
CA PHE A 78 -19.51 -29.14 -5.36
C PHE A 78 -18.91 -30.46 -4.91
N THR A 79 -17.79 -30.85 -5.51
CA THR A 79 -17.03 -32.02 -5.04
C THR A 79 -16.37 -31.77 -3.68
N SER A 80 -16.08 -32.84 -2.92
CA SER A 80 -15.35 -32.74 -1.65
C SER A 80 -14.01 -32.00 -1.77
N ARG A 81 -13.32 -32.15 -2.91
CA ARG A 81 -12.08 -31.45 -3.22
C ARG A 81 -12.28 -29.94 -3.33
N VAL A 82 -13.33 -29.50 -4.02
CA VAL A 82 -13.67 -28.08 -4.17
C VAL A 82 -14.03 -27.47 -2.82
N ARG A 83 -14.88 -28.15 -2.04
CA ARG A 83 -15.25 -27.70 -0.69
C ARG A 83 -14.03 -27.49 0.21
N LYS A 84 -13.09 -28.44 0.18
CA LYS A 84 -11.83 -28.33 0.93
C LYS A 84 -10.99 -27.13 0.46
N ASN A 85 -10.90 -26.88 -0.84
CA ASN A 85 -10.17 -25.74 -1.36
C ASN A 85 -10.81 -24.40 -0.97
N ILE A 86 -12.14 -24.29 -0.97
CA ILE A 86 -12.88 -23.11 -0.52
C ILE A 86 -12.63 -22.86 0.97
N ALA A 87 -12.73 -23.90 1.81
CA ALA A 87 -12.45 -23.77 3.24
C ALA A 87 -11.01 -23.31 3.52
N GLN A 88 -10.04 -23.86 2.77
CA GLN A 88 -8.64 -23.44 2.89
C GLN A 88 -8.42 -22.00 2.44
N LEU A 89 -9.10 -21.54 1.38
CA LEU A 89 -9.06 -20.14 0.97
C LEU A 89 -9.60 -19.23 2.07
N LYS A 90 -10.72 -19.61 2.71
CA LYS A 90 -11.30 -18.87 3.84
C LYS A 90 -10.32 -18.75 5.00
N THR A 91 -9.64 -19.85 5.36
CA THR A 91 -8.60 -19.82 6.41
C THR A 91 -7.44 -18.87 6.08
N LEU A 92 -7.01 -18.80 4.81
CA LEU A 92 -5.95 -17.86 4.41
C LEU A 92 -6.41 -16.40 4.55
N ILE A 93 -7.65 -16.09 4.16
CA ILE A 93 -8.22 -14.74 4.30
C ILE A 93 -8.39 -14.37 5.77
N ASP A 94 -8.92 -15.27 6.61
CA ASP A 94 -9.12 -15.02 8.04
C ASP A 94 -7.81 -14.84 8.81
N GLY A 95 -6.73 -15.47 8.34
CA GLY A 95 -5.40 -15.33 8.90
C GLY A 95 -4.65 -14.10 8.41
N PHE A 96 -5.22 -13.29 7.52
CA PHE A 96 -4.53 -12.15 6.94
C PHE A 96 -4.44 -10.99 7.93
N PRO A 97 -3.22 -10.46 8.22
CA PRO A 97 -3.02 -9.48 9.28
C PRO A 97 -3.36 -8.05 8.83
N LEU A 98 -4.65 -7.73 8.70
CA LEU A 98 -5.14 -6.42 8.26
C LEU A 98 -4.65 -5.23 9.11
N LEU A 99 -4.34 -5.46 10.38
CA LEU A 99 -3.92 -4.42 11.33
C LEU A 99 -2.40 -4.31 11.48
N GLU A 100 -1.62 -5.17 10.80
CA GLU A 100 -0.16 -5.18 10.88
C GLU A 100 0.41 -5.01 9.47
N PRO A 101 0.27 -3.82 8.85
CA PRO A 101 0.72 -3.58 7.48
C PRO A 101 2.25 -3.66 7.33
N GLU A 102 3.00 -3.59 8.43
CA GLU A 102 4.46 -3.73 8.48
C GLU A 102 4.93 -5.19 8.46
N ASN A 103 4.01 -6.15 8.48
CA ASN A 103 4.36 -7.56 8.49
C ASN A 103 5.01 -7.95 7.14
N GLU A 104 6.27 -8.37 7.21
CA GLU A 104 7.10 -8.71 6.04
C GLU A 104 6.50 -9.82 5.16
N ASN A 105 5.61 -10.65 5.73
CA ASN A 105 5.01 -11.78 5.03
C ASN A 105 3.71 -11.43 4.29
N VAL A 106 3.17 -10.20 4.46
CA VAL A 106 1.88 -9.77 3.90
C VAL A 106 1.80 -10.04 2.39
N GLN A 107 2.88 -9.77 1.67
CA GLN A 107 2.93 -9.98 0.23
C GLN A 107 2.84 -11.46 -0.14
N GLU A 108 3.60 -12.33 0.54
CA GLU A 108 3.55 -13.78 0.32
C GLU A 108 2.17 -14.34 0.68
N MET A 109 1.56 -13.84 1.75
CA MET A 109 0.20 -14.23 2.16
C MET A 109 -0.84 -13.85 1.09
N MET A 110 -0.76 -12.64 0.53
CA MET A 110 -1.64 -12.24 -0.60
C MET A 110 -1.44 -13.13 -1.82
N ASP A 111 -0.20 -13.44 -2.19
CA ASP A 111 0.09 -14.29 -3.35
C ASP A 111 -0.42 -15.73 -3.16
N ASN A 112 -0.36 -16.24 -1.93
CA ASN A 112 -0.97 -17.51 -1.54
C ASN A 112 -2.49 -17.49 -1.66
N ILE A 113 -3.15 -16.41 -1.22
CA ILE A 113 -4.61 -16.22 -1.37
C ILE A 113 -4.98 -16.20 -2.86
N ARG A 114 -4.30 -15.39 -3.67
CA ARG A 114 -4.50 -15.29 -5.13
C ARG A 114 -4.32 -16.63 -5.84
N LEU A 115 -3.25 -17.35 -5.52
CA LEU A 115 -2.99 -18.67 -6.08
C LEU A 115 -4.11 -19.64 -5.72
N LYS A 116 -4.51 -19.64 -4.44
CA LYS A 116 -5.56 -20.55 -3.97
C LYS A 116 -6.91 -20.25 -4.62
N PHE A 117 -7.26 -18.97 -4.79
CA PHE A 117 -8.46 -18.53 -5.49
C PHE A 117 -8.48 -19.01 -6.95
N ARG A 118 -7.37 -18.84 -7.69
CA ARG A 118 -7.23 -19.36 -9.06
C ARG A 118 -7.44 -20.87 -9.14
N VAL A 119 -6.90 -21.61 -8.17
CA VAL A 119 -7.12 -23.07 -8.07
C VAL A 119 -8.60 -23.40 -7.84
N VAL A 120 -9.32 -22.65 -7.00
CA VAL A 120 -10.77 -22.86 -6.80
C VAL A 120 -11.53 -22.60 -8.11
N CYS A 121 -11.27 -21.47 -8.78
CA CYS A 121 -11.92 -21.13 -10.05
C CYS A 121 -11.68 -22.19 -11.14
N ALA A 122 -10.45 -22.69 -11.26
CA ALA A 122 -10.11 -23.75 -12.20
C ALA A 122 -10.86 -25.06 -11.91
N ASN A 123 -11.02 -25.44 -10.64
CA ASN A 123 -11.79 -26.64 -10.28
C ASN A 123 -13.30 -26.46 -10.53
N LEU A 124 -13.81 -25.24 -10.38
CA LEU A 124 -15.19 -24.88 -10.67
C LEU A 124 -15.46 -24.66 -12.17
N ARG A 125 -14.41 -24.60 -13.00
CA ARG A 125 -14.47 -24.28 -14.44
C ARG A 125 -15.14 -22.93 -14.70
N ILE A 126 -14.98 -21.98 -13.79
CA ILE A 126 -15.46 -20.60 -13.95
C ILE A 126 -14.29 -19.68 -14.26
N ARG A 127 -14.57 -18.63 -15.05
CA ARG A 127 -13.62 -17.54 -15.29
C ARG A 127 -14.05 -16.36 -14.44
N LEU A 128 -13.46 -16.30 -13.24
CA LEU A 128 -13.68 -15.23 -12.29
C LEU A 128 -12.32 -14.62 -11.99
N GLU A 129 -12.18 -13.32 -12.25
CA GLU A 129 -10.93 -12.58 -12.13
C GLU A 129 -11.22 -11.32 -11.31
N TYR A 130 -10.26 -10.91 -10.48
CA TYR A 130 -10.32 -9.64 -9.78
C TYR A 130 -9.76 -8.55 -10.71
N GLU A 131 -10.60 -7.60 -11.12
CA GLU A 131 -10.23 -6.56 -12.09
C GLU A 131 -9.62 -5.30 -11.45
N GLY A 132 -9.68 -5.16 -10.11
CA GLY A 132 -9.22 -3.97 -9.38
C GLY A 132 -7.70 -3.82 -9.27
N GLN A 133 -6.93 -4.68 -9.92
CA GLN A 133 -5.47 -4.53 -9.96
C GLN A 133 -5.13 -3.42 -10.98
N PRO A 134 -4.34 -2.39 -10.64
CA PRO A 134 -3.67 -1.62 -11.68
C PRO A 134 -2.78 -2.62 -12.41
N SER A 135 -3.15 -2.94 -13.64
CA SER A 135 -2.39 -3.84 -14.48
C SER A 135 -0.95 -3.35 -14.52
N SER A 136 -0.02 -4.13 -13.96
CA SER A 136 1.42 -3.96 -14.17
C SER A 136 1.80 -4.40 -15.61
N LEU A 137 0.96 -4.03 -16.57
CA LEU A 137 0.95 -4.38 -17.99
C LEU A 137 0.23 -3.29 -18.81
N ASN A 138 0.51 -2.01 -18.53
CA ASN A 138 0.60 -1.02 -19.58
C ASN A 138 2.07 -0.61 -19.63
N LYS A 139 2.72 -1.10 -20.69
CA LYS A 139 4.16 -1.00 -20.96
C LYS A 139 4.64 0.45 -20.92
N ASP A 140 5.93 0.59 -20.61
CA ASP A 140 6.75 1.73 -21.01
C ASP A 140 6.39 2.25 -22.41
N SER A 141 6.57 3.56 -22.59
CA SER A 141 6.41 4.39 -23.79
C SER A 141 5.00 4.87 -24.12
N GLU A 142 4.69 6.11 -23.72
CA GLU A 142 4.39 7.21 -24.65
C GLU A 142 4.45 8.56 -23.88
N ASP A 143 5.48 9.35 -24.21
CA ASP A 143 5.56 10.82 -24.19
C ASP A 143 5.10 11.62 -22.95
N MET A 144 6.07 12.12 -22.16
CA MET A 144 6.45 13.55 -22.13
C MET A 144 7.74 13.80 -21.35
#